data_AF-A0A7S3FTH7-F1
#
_entry.id   AF-A0A7S3FTH7-F1
#
_cell.length_a   1.000
_cell.length_b   1.000
_cell.length_c   1.000
_cell.angle_alpha   90.00
_cell.angle_beta   90.00
_cell.angle_gamma   90.00
#
_symmetry.space_group_name_H-M   'P 1'
#
loop_
_entity.id
_entity.type
_entity.pdbx_description
1 polymer ?
#
loop_
_entity_poly.entity_id
_entity_poly.type
_entity_poly.pdbx_seq_one_letter_code
_entity_poly.pdbx_strand_id
1 'polypeptide(L)'
;MKFAAVMAALAISTVEAGESNDDKLHFFDFDNAKMIWRNDWEFYRNTRGDSNDCKLAESDNFLGAQQCKFSWECRGARTCERGGWCSGYDGCDGTPLPMQAAGLTPDH
;
A
#
# COMPACT_ATOMS: atom_id res chain seq x y z
N MET A 1 -19.39 36.06 53.76
CA MET A 1 -19.32 35.08 52.65
C MET A 1 -17.86 35.00 52.21
N LYS A 2 -17.15 33.94 52.58
CA LYS A 2 -15.78 33.67 52.09
C LYS A 2 -15.78 32.21 51.67
N PHE A 3 -16.02 31.98 50.38
CA PHE A 3 -16.03 30.65 49.79
C PHE A 3 -14.57 30.22 49.58
N ALA A 4 -14.19 29.14 50.23
CA ALA A 4 -13.00 28.36 49.90
C ALA A 4 -13.43 27.16 49.03
N ALA A 5 -12.44 26.62 48.33
CA ALA A 5 -12.44 25.37 47.55
C ALA A 5 -12.96 25.46 46.11
N VAL A 6 -12.37 24.78 45.12
CA VAL A 6 -11.13 23.99 44.96
C VAL A 6 -10.95 23.97 43.44
N MET A 7 -9.76 24.34 42.93
CA MET A 7 -9.45 24.13 41.50
C MET A 7 -9.08 22.66 41.34
N ALA A 8 -10.02 21.85 40.85
CA ALA A 8 -9.74 20.50 40.41
C ALA A 8 -8.88 20.57 39.13
N ALA A 9 -7.58 20.38 39.28
CA ALA A 9 -6.69 20.14 38.15
C ALA A 9 -7.03 18.77 37.55
N LEU A 10 -7.76 18.77 36.43
CA LEU A 10 -7.83 17.60 35.56
C LEU A 10 -6.43 17.38 34.97
N ALA A 11 -5.71 16.40 35.52
CA ALA A 11 -4.53 15.85 34.85
C ALA A 11 -5.01 15.18 33.56
N ILE A 12 -4.78 15.85 32.43
CA ILE A 12 -4.93 15.26 31.10
C ILE A 12 -3.79 14.27 30.96
N SER A 13 -4.09 12.98 31.06
CA SER A 13 -3.15 11.92 30.71
C SER A 13 -2.84 12.04 29.22
N THR A 14 -1.70 12.61 28.87
CA THR A 14 -1.12 12.47 27.54
C THR A 14 -0.76 11.00 27.37
N VAL A 15 -1.57 10.27 26.60
CA VAL A 15 -1.18 8.95 26.12
C VAL A 15 -0.09 9.16 25.08
N GLU A 16 1.16 9.10 25.53
CA GLU A 16 2.28 8.94 24.62
C GLU A 16 2.17 7.52 24.08
N ALA A 17 1.66 7.40 22.85
CA ALA A 17 1.77 6.19 22.07
C ALA A 17 3.27 5.96 21.82
N GLY A 18 3.91 5.22 22.72
CA GLY A 18 5.24 4.70 22.53
C GLY A 18 5.21 3.78 21.31
N GLU A 19 5.82 4.25 20.22
CA GLU A 19 6.18 3.45 19.06
C GLU A 19 7.09 2.33 19.56
N SER A 20 6.56 1.11 19.63
CA SER A 20 7.34 -0.07 19.98
C SER A 20 8.31 -0.30 18.82
N ASN A 21 9.55 0.17 19.02
CA ASN A 21 10.71 -0.36 18.34
C ASN A 21 10.89 -1.81 18.79
N ASP A 22 10.09 -2.71 18.23
CA ASP A 22 10.42 -4.13 18.19
C ASP A 22 11.54 -4.30 17.15
N ASP A 23 12.76 -3.94 17.56
CA ASP A 23 14.03 -4.17 16.87
C ASP A 23 14.36 -5.68 16.83
N LYS A 24 13.43 -6.48 16.32
CA LYS A 24 13.69 -7.84 15.84
C LYS A 24 13.62 -7.76 14.33
N LEU A 25 14.79 -7.69 13.70
CA LEU A 25 14.94 -7.97 12.27
C LEU A 25 14.41 -9.38 12.00
N HIS A 26 13.11 -9.50 11.74
CA HIS A 26 12.55 -10.63 11.03
C HIS A 26 13.23 -10.59 9.67
N PHE A 27 14.20 -11.48 9.45
CA PHE A 27 14.95 -11.62 8.19
C PHE A 27 14.05 -11.80 6.95
N PHE A 28 12.74 -11.94 7.15
CA PHE A 28 11.72 -12.23 6.15
C PHE A 28 10.72 -11.10 5.88
N ASP A 29 10.73 -9.98 6.64
CA ASP A 29 9.86 -8.82 6.34
C ASP A 29 10.63 -7.82 5.47
N PHE A 30 10.65 -8.09 4.17
CA PHE A 30 11.24 -7.21 3.18
C PHE A 30 10.28 -6.04 2.87
N ASP A 31 10.55 -4.89 3.47
CA ASP A 31 9.81 -3.64 3.22
C ASP A 31 10.36 -2.94 1.97
N ASN A 32 9.63 -3.01 0.87
CA ASN A 32 10.01 -2.40 -0.41
C ASN A 32 10.25 -0.89 -0.29
N ALA A 33 9.43 -0.17 0.49
CA ALA A 33 9.56 1.27 0.65
C ALA A 33 10.95 1.59 1.22
N LYS A 34 11.37 0.89 2.27
CA LYS A 34 12.68 1.08 2.91
C LYS A 34 13.83 0.57 2.05
N MET A 35 13.70 -0.63 1.49
CA MET A 35 14.84 -1.37 0.93
C MET A 35 15.11 -1.06 -0.54
N ILE A 36 14.08 -0.77 -1.35
CA ILE A 36 14.22 -0.46 -2.78
C ILE A 36 14.13 1.06 -3.00
N TRP A 37 13.15 1.70 -2.35
CA TRP A 37 12.79 3.09 -2.64
C TRP A 37 13.33 4.11 -1.64
N ARG A 38 14.05 3.68 -0.59
CA ARG A 38 14.63 4.57 0.44
C ARG A 38 13.58 5.48 1.11
N ASN A 39 12.35 4.98 1.23
CA ASN A 39 11.14 5.70 1.67
C ASN A 39 10.82 6.97 0.84
N ASP A 40 11.34 7.08 -0.37
CA ASP A 40 11.10 8.23 -1.24
C ASP A 40 9.94 7.94 -2.21
N TRP A 41 8.74 8.40 -1.82
CA TRP A 41 7.53 8.27 -2.62
C TRP A 41 7.60 9.06 -3.94
N GLU A 42 8.28 10.20 -3.95
CA GLU A 42 8.34 11.06 -5.13
C GLU A 42 9.27 10.45 -6.18
N PHE A 43 10.43 9.92 -5.75
CA PHE A 43 11.31 9.15 -6.61
C PHE A 43 10.60 7.91 -7.18
N TYR A 44 9.88 7.15 -6.35
CA TYR A 44 9.09 6.00 -6.81
C TYR A 44 8.09 6.39 -7.90
N ARG A 45 7.26 7.41 -7.65
CA ARG A 45 6.26 7.88 -8.62
C ARG A 45 6.91 8.28 -9.96
N ASN A 46 8.02 9.01 -9.90
CA ASN A 46 8.74 9.45 -11.10
C ASN A 46 9.30 8.28 -11.93
N THR A 47 9.54 7.11 -11.33
CA THR A 47 10.08 5.94 -12.05
C THR A 47 9.04 5.11 -12.79
N ARG A 48 7.76 5.19 -12.42
CA ARG A 48 6.70 4.34 -12.99
C ARG A 48 6.02 4.94 -14.22
N GLY A 49 5.99 6.27 -14.34
CA GLY A 49 5.25 6.95 -15.41
C GLY A 49 3.73 6.82 -15.28
N ASP A 50 3.00 7.49 -16.16
CA ASP A 50 1.52 7.60 -16.08
C ASP A 50 0.78 6.66 -17.07
N SER A 51 1.51 5.76 -17.74
CA SER A 51 0.98 4.90 -18.81
C SER A 51 1.05 3.41 -18.46
N ASN A 52 0.16 2.62 -19.05
CA ASN A 52 0.15 1.15 -18.95
C ASN A 52 1.49 0.55 -19.39
N ASP A 53 2.28 0.05 -18.44
CA ASP A 53 3.57 -0.58 -18.71
C ASP A 53 3.51 -2.09 -18.44
N CYS A 54 3.71 -2.88 -19.50
CA CYS A 54 3.75 -4.34 -19.42
C CYS A 54 5.04 -4.90 -18.81
N LYS A 55 6.06 -4.06 -18.63
CA LYS A 55 7.33 -4.43 -17.99
C LYS A 55 7.38 -4.00 -16.52
N LEU A 56 6.30 -3.41 -16.01
CA LEU A 56 6.20 -3.02 -14.62
C LEU A 56 6.32 -4.24 -13.70
N ALA A 57 7.38 -4.26 -12.91
CA ALA A 57 7.56 -5.25 -11.86
C ALA A 57 6.73 -4.84 -10.62
N GLU A 58 5.54 -5.45 -10.48
CA GLU A 58 4.65 -5.24 -9.33
C GLU A 58 5.26 -5.77 -8.02
N SER A 59 6.27 -6.65 -8.09
CA SER A 59 7.05 -7.10 -6.94
C SER A 59 7.74 -5.97 -6.20
N ASP A 60 8.02 -4.87 -6.92
CA ASP A 60 8.80 -3.75 -6.44
C ASP A 60 7.88 -2.57 -6.10
N ASN A 61 6.55 -2.77 -6.02
CA ASN A 61 5.65 -1.68 -5.65
C ASN A 61 5.97 -1.15 -4.25
N PHE A 62 5.74 0.15 -4.05
CA PHE A 62 6.19 0.86 -2.86
C PHE A 62 5.63 0.25 -1.56
N LEU A 63 4.36 -0.14 -1.56
CA LEU A 63 3.68 -0.73 -0.40
C LEU A 63 3.97 -2.24 -0.23
N GLY A 64 4.69 -2.85 -1.16
CA GLY A 64 4.97 -4.29 -1.20
C GLY A 64 4.48 -4.93 -2.49
N ALA A 65 4.88 -6.18 -2.71
CA ALA A 65 4.55 -6.91 -3.94
C ALA A 65 3.04 -6.96 -4.22
N GLN A 66 2.64 -6.58 -5.44
CA GLN A 66 1.24 -6.46 -5.91
C GLN A 66 0.36 -5.47 -5.15
N GLN A 67 0.87 -4.79 -4.12
CA GLN A 67 0.14 -3.74 -3.43
C GLN A 67 0.23 -2.43 -4.19
N CYS A 68 -0.83 -1.62 -4.13
CA CYS A 68 -0.92 -0.37 -4.88
C CYS A 68 -1.77 0.66 -4.14
N LYS A 69 -1.54 1.93 -4.48
CA LYS A 69 -2.39 3.06 -4.14
C LYS A 69 -3.07 3.64 -5.37
N PHE A 70 -2.44 3.50 -6.54
CA PHE A 70 -2.90 4.00 -7.82
C PHE A 70 -2.76 2.95 -8.91
N SER A 71 -3.62 3.00 -9.93
CA SER A 71 -3.62 2.00 -11.02
C SER A 71 -2.36 2.01 -11.88
N TRP A 72 -1.61 3.11 -11.95
CA TRP A 72 -0.32 3.17 -12.66
C TRP A 72 0.77 2.32 -11.99
N GLU A 73 0.54 1.85 -10.76
CA GLU A 73 1.43 0.90 -10.07
C GLU A 73 1.17 -0.55 -10.50
N CYS A 74 0.20 -0.78 -11.39
CA CYS A 74 -0.20 -2.10 -11.83
C CYS A 74 0.24 -2.34 -13.27
N ARG A 75 0.64 -3.58 -13.56
CA ARG A 75 1.16 -3.99 -14.86
C ARG A 75 0.07 -3.88 -15.92
N GLY A 76 0.40 -3.26 -17.03
CA GLY A 76 -0.48 -3.15 -18.19
C GLY A 76 -1.80 -2.46 -17.86
N ALA A 77 -2.92 -3.10 -18.18
CA ALA A 77 -4.28 -2.58 -17.99
C ALA A 77 -4.91 -2.93 -16.63
N ARG A 78 -4.15 -3.52 -15.71
CA ARG A 78 -4.63 -3.81 -14.34
C ARG A 78 -4.97 -2.54 -13.60
N THR A 79 -5.88 -2.65 -12.65
CA THR A 79 -6.33 -1.52 -11.83
C THR A 79 -6.06 -1.75 -10.36
N CYS A 80 -5.85 -0.65 -9.64
CA CYS A 80 -5.74 -0.69 -8.19
C CYS A 80 -7.13 -0.66 -7.56
N GLU A 81 -7.55 -1.77 -6.95
CA GLU A 81 -8.85 -1.86 -6.31
C GLU A 81 -8.84 -1.28 -4.89
N ARG A 82 -10.02 -1.10 -4.30
CA ARG A 82 -10.21 -0.55 -2.94
C ARG A 82 -9.43 -1.31 -1.86
N GLY A 83 -9.08 -2.58 -2.11
CA GLY A 83 -8.25 -3.38 -1.22
C GLY A 83 -6.76 -3.03 -1.23
N GLY A 84 -6.30 -2.12 -2.11
CA GLY A 84 -4.90 -1.78 -2.24
C GLY A 84 -4.07 -2.85 -2.97
N TRP A 85 -4.71 -3.61 -3.86
CA TRP A 85 -4.08 -4.67 -4.64
C TRP A 85 -4.32 -4.47 -6.13
N CYS A 86 -3.27 -4.72 -6.91
CA CYS A 86 -3.38 -4.76 -8.36
C CYS A 86 -4.24 -5.95 -8.76
N SER A 87 -5.22 -5.73 -9.62
CA SER A 87 -6.19 -6.76 -10.02
C SER A 87 -6.65 -6.56 -11.45
N GLY A 88 -7.38 -7.55 -11.98
CA GLY A 88 -7.83 -7.58 -13.36
C GLY A 88 -6.79 -8.16 -14.32
N TYR A 89 -7.10 -8.03 -15.61
CA TYR A 89 -6.26 -8.54 -16.70
C TYR A 89 -5.27 -7.47 -17.16
N ASP A 90 -4.01 -7.85 -17.36
CA ASP A 90 -2.95 -6.90 -17.73
C ASP A 90 -2.96 -6.52 -19.22
N GLY A 91 -3.57 -7.30 -20.10
CA GLY A 91 -3.56 -6.99 -21.54
C GLY A 91 -2.17 -7.08 -22.18
N CYS A 92 -1.20 -7.67 -21.49
CA CYS A 92 0.18 -7.75 -21.94
C CYS A 92 0.40 -9.00 -22.80
N ASP A 93 1.28 -8.87 -23.81
CA ASP A 93 1.62 -10.01 -24.66
C ASP A 93 2.29 -11.12 -23.85
N GLY A 94 1.94 -12.37 -24.15
CA GLY A 94 2.40 -13.54 -23.40
C GLY A 94 1.65 -13.85 -22.11
N THR A 95 0.80 -12.95 -21.58
CA THR A 95 -0.17 -13.32 -20.55
C THR A 95 -1.32 -14.05 -21.24
N PRO A 96 -1.66 -15.30 -20.85
CA PRO A 96 -2.81 -15.98 -21.42
C PRO A 96 -4.07 -15.14 -21.16
N LEU A 97 -4.81 -14.79 -22.22
CA LEU A 97 -6.11 -14.15 -22.06
C LEU A 97 -6.96 -15.02 -21.12
N PRO A 98 -7.64 -14.43 -20.13
CA PRO A 98 -8.68 -15.16 -19.43
C PRO A 98 -9.63 -15.65 -20.52
N MET A 99 -9.81 -16.96 -20.62
CA MET A 99 -10.59 -17.59 -21.70
C MET A 99 -12.06 -17.12 -21.71
N GLN A 100 -12.48 -16.38 -20.68
CA GLN A 100 -13.77 -15.71 -20.57
C GLN A 100 -13.62 -14.37 -19.84
N ALA A 101 -14.44 -13.38 -20.20
CA ALA A 101 -14.62 -12.18 -19.39
C ALA A 101 -15.24 -12.54 -18.02
N ALA A 102 -14.82 -11.84 -16.97
CA ALA A 102 -15.38 -12.01 -15.63
C ALA A 102 -16.92 -11.84 -15.69
N GLY A 103 -17.65 -12.84 -15.19
CA GLY A 103 -19.12 -12.83 -15.13
C GLY A 103 -19.88 -13.46 -16.31
N LEU A 104 -19.21 -14.13 -17.25
CA LEU A 104 -19.90 -14.84 -18.36
C LEU A 104 -20.38 -16.26 -18.01
N THR A 105 -19.91 -16.86 -16.91
CA THR A 105 -20.42 -18.13 -16.39
C THR A 105 -20.52 -18.08 -14.87
N PRO A 106 -21.50 -18.77 -14.26
CA PRO A 106 -21.59 -18.89 -12.80
C PRO A 106 -20.33 -19.57 -12.25
N ASP A 107 -19.82 -19.06 -11.13
CA ASP A 107 -18.79 -19.74 -10.35
C ASP A 107 -19.41 -21.05 -9.81
N HIS A 108 -18.87 -22.20 -10.22
CA HIS A 108 -19.28 -23.53 -9.75
C HIS A 108 -18.45 -23.98 -8.56
#